data_AF-A6UR10-F1
#
_entry.id   AF-A6UR10-F1
#
_cell.length_a   1.000
_cell.length_b   1.000
_cell.length_c   1.000
_cell.angle_alpha   90.00
_cell.angle_beta   90.00
_cell.angle_gamma   90.00
#
_symmetry.space_group_name_H-M   'P 1'
#
loop_
_entity.id
_entity.type
_entity.pdbx_description
1 polymer ?
#
loop_
_entity_poly.entity_id
_entity_poly.type
_entity_poly.pdbx_seq_one_letter_code
_entity_poly.pdbx_strand_id
1 'polypeptide(L)'
;MDKLFKKLVKNKVRISILDYLLKKSSGCPEEISSELKISKGMPSQFLKECVALNIVKRERIGHKVYYSISTEYYLKIHSIVSLEKKKINQDKKKDIIIPQKKDAQTLLMLEDKKVSYNFKKIDNGFGGSTYILNSDNGDSFEVFKNKEGIWWCVSCQKQDCSHVKYIRKNTIKV
;
A
#
# COMPACT_ATOMS: atom_id res chain seq x y z
N MET A 1 8.41 24.61 -17.99
CA MET A 1 8.89 23.58 -17.05
C MET A 1 7.77 22.80 -16.37
N ASP A 2 6.72 23.42 -15.81
CA ASP A 2 5.71 22.69 -15.00
C ASP A 2 4.84 21.70 -15.78
N LYS A 3 4.54 21.98 -17.06
CA LYS A 3 3.84 21.01 -17.94
C LYS A 3 4.65 19.72 -18.14
N LEU A 4 5.98 19.83 -18.14
CA LEU A 4 6.92 18.73 -18.36
C LEU A 4 6.90 17.77 -17.18
N PHE A 5 7.00 18.31 -15.95
CA PHE A 5 6.85 17.53 -14.72
C PHE A 5 5.46 16.90 -14.58
N LYS A 6 4.38 17.62 -14.93
CA LYS A 6 3.03 17.04 -14.95
C LYS A 6 2.93 15.83 -15.89
N LYS A 7 3.61 15.84 -17.04
CA LYS A 7 3.65 14.71 -17.98
C LYS A 7 4.46 13.53 -17.43
N LEU A 8 5.56 13.79 -16.72
CA LEU A 8 6.39 12.75 -16.10
C LEU A 8 5.66 12.00 -14.99
N VAL A 9 4.91 12.73 -14.16
CA VAL A 9 4.23 12.20 -12.98
C VAL A 9 2.79 11.72 -13.31
N LYS A 10 2.41 11.66 -14.59
CA LYS A 10 1.07 11.17 -15.01
C LYS A 10 0.88 9.66 -14.79
N ASN A 11 1.94 8.86 -14.91
CA ASN A 11 1.85 7.40 -14.82
C ASN A 11 2.32 6.91 -13.44
N LYS A 12 1.47 6.13 -12.75
CA LYS A 12 1.75 5.55 -11.42
C LYS A 12 3.11 4.85 -11.35
N VAL A 13 3.51 4.12 -12.39
CA VAL A 13 4.81 3.43 -12.43
C VAL A 13 5.98 4.41 -12.43
N ARG A 14 5.87 5.51 -13.19
CA ARG A 14 6.89 6.56 -13.25
C ARG A 14 7.03 7.28 -11.91
N ILE A 15 5.92 7.49 -11.21
CA ILE A 15 5.91 8.04 -9.84
C ILE A 15 6.68 7.10 -8.90
N SER A 16 6.41 5.79 -8.96
CA SER A 16 7.10 4.82 -8.12
C SER A 16 8.61 4.77 -8.37
N ILE A 17 9.05 4.89 -9.63
CA ILE A 17 10.47 4.96 -9.98
C ILE A 17 11.12 6.24 -9.42
N LEU A 18 10.46 7.40 -9.55
CA LEU A 18 10.97 8.65 -8.98
C LEU A 18 11.00 8.60 -7.44
N ASP A 19 9.98 8.03 -6.81
CA ASP A 19 9.95 7.83 -5.36
C ASP A 19 11.07 6.92 -4.86
N TYR A 20 11.37 5.88 -5.63
CA TYR A 20 12.49 5.01 -5.34
C TYR A 20 13.81 5.77 -5.27
N LEU A 21 14.08 6.58 -6.30
CA LEU A 21 15.29 7.39 -6.38
C LEU A 21 15.34 8.46 -5.30
N LEU A 22 14.20 9.01 -4.87
CA LEU A 22 14.14 9.95 -3.74
C LEU A 22 14.52 9.29 -2.41
N LYS A 23 14.16 8.02 -2.20
CA LYS A 23 14.42 7.28 -0.96
C LYS A 23 15.83 6.72 -0.87
N LYS A 24 16.34 6.15 -1.97
CA LYS A 24 17.66 5.51 -2.01
C LYS A 24 18.78 6.43 -2.51
N SER A 25 18.45 7.64 -2.94
CA SER A 25 19.34 8.66 -3.52
C SER A 25 19.93 8.30 -4.89
N SER A 26 20.23 7.01 -5.12
CA SER A 26 20.67 6.46 -6.40
C SER A 26 20.15 5.05 -6.59
N GLY A 27 20.07 4.58 -7.83
CA GLY A 27 19.71 3.19 -8.12
C GLY A 27 20.00 2.79 -9.56
N CYS A 28 20.28 1.49 -9.76
CA CYS A 28 20.40 0.95 -11.11
C CYS A 28 19.04 0.42 -11.63
N PRO A 29 18.81 0.39 -12.96
CA PRO A 29 17.53 -0.07 -13.51
C PRO A 29 17.14 -1.49 -13.10
N GLU A 30 18.11 -2.38 -12.90
CA GLU A 30 17.90 -3.77 -12.50
C GLU A 30 17.40 -3.87 -11.05
N GLU A 31 17.98 -3.10 -10.14
CA GLU A 31 17.55 -2.98 -8.74
C GLU A 31 16.14 -2.39 -8.66
N ILE A 32 15.89 -1.30 -9.41
CA ILE A 32 14.58 -0.64 -9.48
C ILE A 32 13.51 -1.61 -9.97
N SER A 33 13.82 -2.37 -11.03
CA SER A 33 12.91 -3.38 -11.60
C SER A 33 12.58 -4.47 -10.59
N SER A 34 13.58 -4.97 -9.86
CA SER A 34 13.42 -6.04 -8.89
C SER A 34 12.60 -5.61 -7.68
N GLU A 35 12.85 -4.41 -7.16
CA GLU A 35 12.19 -3.92 -5.95
C GLU A 35 10.75 -3.45 -6.20
N LEU A 36 10.51 -2.82 -7.36
CA LEU A 36 9.16 -2.39 -7.75
C LEU A 36 8.35 -3.49 -8.45
N LYS A 37 8.95 -4.66 -8.71
CA LYS A 37 8.34 -5.78 -9.47
C LYS A 37 7.77 -5.34 -10.83
N ILE A 38 8.52 -4.51 -11.55
CA ILE A 38 8.17 -3.99 -12.88
C ILE A 38 9.08 -4.57 -13.96
N SER A 39 8.65 -4.51 -15.22
CA SER A 39 9.44 -5.05 -16.34
C SER A 39 10.79 -4.34 -16.49
N LYS A 40 11.85 -5.12 -16.77
CA LYS A 40 13.25 -4.65 -16.80
C LYS A 40 13.50 -3.49 -17.78
N GLY A 41 12.74 -3.42 -18.88
CA GLY A 41 12.87 -2.36 -19.89
C GLY A 41 12.32 -1.00 -19.45
N MET A 42 11.30 -0.99 -18.60
CA MET A 42 10.55 0.22 -18.24
C MET A 42 11.39 1.25 -17.46
N PRO A 43 12.11 0.88 -16.38
CA PRO A 43 13.01 1.80 -15.70
C PRO A 43 14.07 2.35 -16.63
N SER A 44 14.67 1.50 -17.46
CA SER A 44 15.75 1.89 -18.37
C SER A 44 15.30 2.94 -19.38
N GLN A 45 14.14 2.74 -20.01
CA GLN A 45 13.59 3.70 -20.98
C GLN A 45 13.22 5.02 -20.31
N PHE A 46 12.50 4.95 -19.18
CA PHE A 46 12.07 6.15 -18.46
C PHE A 46 13.23 6.97 -17.91
N LEU A 47 14.26 6.32 -17.36
CA LEU A 47 15.42 7.03 -16.83
C LEU A 47 16.25 7.68 -17.93
N LYS A 48 16.36 7.06 -19.12
CA LYS A 48 16.96 7.70 -20.30
C LYS A 48 16.18 8.95 -20.72
N GLU A 49 14.85 8.90 -20.72
CA GLU A 49 14.01 10.09 -20.97
C GLU A 49 14.28 11.19 -19.93
N CYS A 50 14.36 10.84 -18.65
CA CYS A 50 14.64 11.80 -17.57
C CYS A 50 16.06 12.41 -17.66
N VAL A 51 17.04 11.65 -18.15
CA VAL A 51 18.39 12.16 -18.42
C VAL A 51 18.38 13.15 -19.58
N ALA A 52 17.67 12.85 -20.67
CA ALA A 52 17.54 13.78 -21.80
C ALA A 52 16.89 15.12 -21.42
N LEU A 53 16.08 15.11 -20.35
CA LEU A 53 15.45 16.30 -19.77
C LEU A 53 16.29 16.99 -18.68
N ASN A 54 17.51 16.52 -18.42
CA ASN A 54 18.41 17.00 -17.36
C ASN A 54 17.83 16.94 -15.93
N ILE A 55 16.86 16.03 -15.71
CA ILE A 55 16.20 15.86 -14.41
C ILE A 55 16.98 14.87 -13.54
N VAL A 56 17.55 13.87 -14.18
CA VAL A 56 18.28 12.76 -13.55
C VAL A 56 19.70 12.74 -14.12
N LYS A 57 20.68 12.58 -13.25
CA LYS A 57 22.09 12.37 -13.59
C LYS A 57 22.33 10.88 -13.80
N ARG A 58 23.19 10.57 -14.78
CA ARG A 58 23.61 9.22 -15.11
C ARG A 58 25.08 9.08 -14.79
N GLU A 59 25.41 8.08 -13.98
CA GLU A 59 26.78 7.75 -13.62
C GLU A 59 27.04 6.28 -13.93
N ARG A 60 28.22 5.99 -14.49
CA ARG A 60 28.64 4.62 -14.78
C ARG A 60 29.68 4.21 -13.76
N ILE A 61 29.37 3.14 -13.02
CA ILE A 61 30.27 2.55 -12.04
C ILE A 61 30.53 1.12 -12.50
N GLY A 62 31.70 0.91 -13.12
CA GLY A 62 32.07 -0.35 -13.77
C GLY A 62 31.13 -0.75 -14.91
N HIS A 63 30.50 -1.93 -14.78
CA HIS A 63 29.53 -2.45 -15.74
C HIS A 63 28.10 -1.97 -15.50
N LYS A 64 27.83 -1.32 -14.36
CA LYS A 64 26.50 -0.86 -13.98
C LYS A 64 26.34 0.63 -14.23
N VAL A 65 25.09 1.02 -14.51
CA VAL A 65 24.70 2.41 -14.70
C VAL A 65 23.74 2.78 -13.57
N TYR A 66 24.12 3.79 -12.81
CA TYR A 66 23.34 4.35 -11.72
C TYR A 66 22.72 5.67 -12.16
N TYR A 67 21.54 5.92 -11.62
CA TYR A 67 20.79 7.13 -11.86
C TYR A 67 20.53 7.81 -10.52
N SER A 68 20.69 9.13 -10.47
CA SER A 68 20.45 9.96 -9.30
C SER A 68 19.68 11.21 -9.70
N ILE A 69 18.84 11.75 -8.82
CA ILE A 69 18.08 12.97 -9.13
C ILE A 69 19.02 14.17 -9.08
N SER A 70 18.93 15.07 -10.07
CA SER A 70 19.70 16.31 -10.04
C SER A 70 19.26 17.19 -8.87
N THR A 71 20.23 17.76 -8.16
CA THR A 71 20.04 18.55 -6.93
C THR A 71 19.07 19.71 -7.14
N GLU A 72 19.14 20.37 -8.30
CA GLU A 72 18.26 21.49 -8.68
C GLU A 72 16.78 21.11 -8.70
N TYR A 73 16.47 19.87 -9.11
CA TYR A 73 15.10 19.40 -9.28
C TYR A 73 14.62 18.52 -8.12
N TYR A 74 15.49 18.21 -7.15
CA TYR A 74 15.17 17.30 -6.05
C TYR A 74 13.94 17.75 -5.25
N LEU A 75 13.94 18.99 -4.74
CA LEU A 75 12.82 19.53 -3.96
C LEU A 75 11.52 19.60 -4.78
N LYS A 76 11.64 19.97 -6.05
CA LYS A 76 10.49 20.09 -6.95
C LYS A 76 9.87 18.72 -7.23
N ILE A 77 10.66 17.72 -7.57
CA ILE A 77 10.19 16.34 -7.77
C ILE A 77 9.59 15.78 -6.49
N HIS A 78 10.26 15.99 -5.35
CA HIS A 78 9.76 15.53 -4.05
C HIS A 78 8.37 16.10 -3.72
N SER A 79 8.17 17.41 -3.93
CA SER A 79 6.88 18.07 -3.72
C SER A 79 5.78 17.48 -4.61
N ILE A 80 6.08 17.27 -5.90
CA ILE A 80 5.11 16.75 -6.88
C ILE A 80 4.78 15.28 -6.59
N VAL A 81 5.79 14.44 -6.33
CA VAL A 81 5.59 13.02 -5.99
C VAL A 81 4.76 12.88 -4.72
N SER A 82 5.01 13.73 -3.71
CA SER A 82 4.23 13.75 -2.47
C SER A 82 2.79 14.18 -2.69
N LEU A 83 2.54 15.19 -3.54
CA LEU A 83 1.18 15.62 -3.90
C LEU A 83 0.42 14.53 -4.66
N GLU A 84 1.05 13.89 -5.64
CA GLU A 84 0.40 12.83 -6.42
C GLU A 84 0.18 11.56 -5.60
N LYS A 85 1.07 11.24 -4.65
CA LYS A 85 0.81 10.18 -3.65
C LYS A 85 -0.37 10.51 -2.76
N LYS A 86 -0.48 11.75 -2.28
CA LYS A 86 -1.65 12.21 -1.50
C LYS A 86 -2.93 12.07 -2.33
N LYS A 87 -2.91 12.42 -3.62
CA LYS A 87 -4.06 12.22 -4.52
C LYS A 87 -4.39 10.76 -4.72
N ILE A 88 -3.42 9.89 -4.99
CA ILE A 88 -3.65 8.43 -5.10
C ILE A 88 -4.23 7.87 -3.80
N ASN A 89 -3.81 8.38 -2.64
CA ASN A 89 -4.38 8.00 -1.34
C ASN A 89 -5.77 8.61 -1.10
N GLN A 90 -6.07 9.78 -1.68
CA GLN A 90 -7.38 10.42 -1.62
C GLN A 90 -8.37 9.79 -2.60
N ASP A 91 -7.94 9.34 -3.78
CA ASP A 91 -8.78 8.63 -4.74
C ASP A 91 -9.13 7.23 -4.21
N LYS A 92 -8.28 6.62 -3.38
CA LYS A 92 -8.65 5.46 -2.54
C LYS A 92 -9.63 5.80 -1.39
N LYS A 93 -9.78 7.08 -1.03
CA LYS A 93 -10.75 7.57 -0.04
C LYS A 93 -12.04 8.14 -0.68
N LYS A 94 -12.10 8.33 -2.00
CA LYS A 94 -13.24 8.97 -2.67
C LYS A 94 -14.44 8.05 -2.91
N ASP A 95 -14.31 6.75 -2.65
CA ASP A 95 -15.45 5.84 -2.57
C ASP A 95 -16.18 5.92 -1.21
N ILE A 96 -15.81 6.85 -0.32
CA ILE A 96 -16.52 7.09 0.95
C ILE A 96 -16.67 8.60 1.17
N ILE A 97 -17.73 9.18 0.63
CA ILE A 97 -18.19 10.54 0.95
C ILE A 97 -19.29 10.44 2.00
N ILE A 98 -19.00 10.69 3.29
CA ILE A 98 -19.91 11.41 4.24
C ILE A 98 -19.04 12.02 5.38
N PRO A 99 -19.44 13.10 6.09
CA PRO A 99 -18.67 14.33 6.22
C PRO A 99 -18.00 14.47 7.60
N GLN A 100 -16.83 15.13 7.65
CA GLN A 100 -16.19 15.46 8.92
C GLN A 100 -16.80 16.73 9.51
N LYS A 101 -17.43 16.62 10.69
CA LYS A 101 -17.39 17.71 11.67
C LYS A 101 -16.07 17.63 12.44
N LYS A 102 -15.56 18.83 12.71
CA LYS A 102 -14.25 19.21 13.24
C LYS A 102 -14.00 18.60 14.62
N ASP A 103 -12.75 18.26 14.93
CA ASP A 103 -11.91 19.11 15.77
C ASP A 103 -10.50 18.53 15.89
N ALA A 104 -9.52 19.43 15.96
CA ALA A 104 -8.11 19.12 16.02
C ALA A 104 -7.75 18.48 17.36
N GLN A 105 -7.01 17.36 17.33
CA GLN A 105 -6.06 17.00 18.38
C GLN A 105 -5.03 16.00 17.85
N THR A 106 -3.77 16.38 18.00
CA THR A 106 -2.57 15.60 17.73
C THR A 106 -2.53 14.35 18.60
N LEU A 107 -2.63 13.17 17.98
CA LEU A 107 -2.27 11.90 18.61
C LEU A 107 -1.66 10.96 17.57
N LEU A 108 -0.40 10.57 17.78
CA LEU A 108 0.24 9.46 17.05
C LEU A 108 -0.59 8.20 17.30
N MET A 109 -1.34 7.76 16.29
CA MET A 109 -2.06 6.49 16.30
C MET A 109 -1.68 5.73 15.03
N LEU A 110 -0.95 4.63 15.21
CA LEU A 110 -0.92 3.50 14.28
C LEU A 110 -2.36 2.98 14.19
N GLU A 111 -3.16 3.55 13.29
CA GLU A 111 -4.54 3.10 13.10
C GLU A 111 -4.52 1.76 12.36
N ASP A 112 -4.62 0.69 13.15
CA ASP A 112 -5.06 -0.61 12.70
C ASP A 112 -6.31 -0.43 11.84
N LYS A 113 -6.20 -0.78 10.55
CA LYS A 113 -7.31 -0.83 9.60
C LYS A 113 -8.47 -1.58 10.27
N LYS A 114 -9.50 -0.85 10.73
CA LYS A 114 -10.73 -1.44 11.25
C LYS A 114 -11.50 -2.01 10.05
N VAL A 115 -11.20 -3.25 9.71
CA VAL A 115 -12.03 -4.04 8.81
C VAL A 115 -13.26 -4.44 9.61
N SER A 116 -14.43 -3.92 9.23
CA SER A 116 -15.71 -4.35 9.77
C SER A 116 -16.19 -5.55 8.96
N TYR A 117 -16.43 -6.67 9.65
CA TYR A 117 -17.09 -7.84 9.09
C TYR A 117 -18.47 -7.99 9.72
N ASN A 118 -19.46 -8.34 8.91
CA ASN A 118 -20.72 -8.86 9.40
C ASN A 118 -20.54 -10.36 9.65
N PHE A 119 -20.81 -10.84 10.87
CA PHE A 119 -20.66 -12.26 11.18
C PHE A 119 -21.98 -12.91 11.56
N LYS A 120 -22.15 -14.16 11.13
CA LYS A 120 -23.23 -15.06 11.58
C LYS A 120 -22.61 -16.24 12.30
N LYS A 121 -23.17 -16.58 13.48
CA LYS A 121 -22.81 -17.78 14.23
C LYS A 121 -23.68 -18.94 13.77
N ILE A 122 -23.06 -20.08 13.48
CA ILE A 122 -23.73 -21.34 13.16
C ILE A 122 -23.16 -22.43 14.07
N ASP A 123 -24.05 -23.11 14.79
CA ASP A 123 -23.68 -24.23 15.66
C ASP A 123 -23.86 -25.54 14.87
N ASN A 124 -22.80 -25.96 14.18
CA ASN A 124 -22.83 -27.08 13.23
C ASN A 124 -22.76 -28.47 13.89
N GLY A 125 -22.94 -28.60 15.21
CA GLY A 125 -22.90 -29.90 15.90
C GLY A 125 -21.53 -30.60 15.96
N PHE A 126 -20.51 -30.11 15.26
CA PHE A 126 -19.12 -30.64 15.24
C PHE A 126 -18.31 -30.36 16.53
N GLY A 127 -18.96 -30.28 17.69
CA GLY A 127 -18.26 -30.04 18.95
C GLY A 127 -17.70 -28.62 19.13
N GLY A 128 -18.17 -27.65 18.35
CA GLY A 128 -17.80 -26.23 18.42
C GLY A 128 -18.79 -25.31 17.70
N SER A 129 -18.50 -24.00 17.72
CA SER A 129 -19.28 -22.97 17.03
C SER A 129 -18.50 -22.43 15.83
N THR A 130 -19.15 -22.32 14.68
CA THR A 130 -18.57 -21.74 13.47
C THR A 130 -19.10 -20.32 13.27
N TYR A 131 -18.22 -19.40 12.89
CA TYR A 131 -18.53 -18.01 12.61
C TYR A 131 -18.19 -17.75 11.14
N ILE A 132 -19.19 -17.33 10.37
CA ILE A 132 -18.99 -16.91 8.98
C ILE A 132 -18.92 -15.39 8.97
N LEU A 133 -17.77 -14.86 8.60
CA LEU A 133 -17.49 -13.43 8.39
C LEU A 133 -17.71 -13.09 6.92
N ASN A 134 -18.70 -12.26 6.64
CA ASN A 134 -18.89 -11.71 5.31
C ASN A 134 -18.27 -10.32 5.25
N SER A 135 -17.38 -10.13 4.28
CA SER A 135 -16.83 -8.83 3.89
C SER A 135 -17.78 -8.15 2.90
N ASP A 136 -17.81 -6.82 2.89
CA ASP A 136 -18.61 -6.03 1.95
C ASP A 136 -18.18 -6.25 0.48
N ASN A 137 -16.99 -6.82 0.27
CA ASN A 137 -16.48 -7.22 -1.05
C ASN A 137 -17.04 -8.56 -1.56
N GLY A 138 -17.92 -9.23 -0.80
CA GLY A 138 -18.48 -10.54 -1.16
C GLY A 138 -17.61 -11.74 -0.75
N ASP A 139 -16.46 -11.51 -0.12
CA ASP A 139 -15.62 -12.57 0.44
C ASP A 139 -16.21 -13.09 1.75
N SER A 140 -16.38 -14.41 1.86
CA SER A 140 -16.77 -15.08 3.10
C SER A 140 -15.55 -15.78 3.74
N PHE A 141 -15.34 -15.56 5.04
CA PHE A 141 -14.29 -16.20 5.83
C PHE A 141 -14.90 -17.01 6.95
N GLU A 142 -14.43 -18.25 7.11
CA GLU A 142 -14.92 -19.14 8.16
C GLU A 142 -13.91 -19.20 9.31
N VAL A 143 -14.43 -18.99 10.52
CA VAL A 143 -13.66 -19.08 11.76
C VAL A 143 -14.37 -20.00 12.73
N PHE A 144 -13.67 -21.03 13.17
CA PHE A 144 -14.18 -22.05 14.06
C PHE A 144 -13.67 -21.86 15.48
N LYS A 145 -14.53 -22.11 16.46
CA LYS A 145 -14.21 -22.12 17.89
C LYS A 145 -14.57 -23.47 18.49
N ASN A 146 -13.58 -24.15 19.06
CA ASN A 146 -13.77 -25.39 19.81
C ASN A 146 -14.38 -25.14 21.20
N LYS A 147 -14.94 -26.18 21.81
CA LYS A 147 -15.38 -26.19 23.22
C LYS A 147 -14.26 -25.82 24.20
N GLU A 148 -13.02 -26.17 23.87
CA GLU A 148 -11.81 -25.84 24.66
C GLU A 148 -11.38 -24.37 24.51
N GLY A 149 -12.09 -23.55 23.71
CA GLY A 149 -11.81 -22.13 23.55
C GLY A 149 -10.71 -21.80 22.53
N ILE A 150 -10.20 -22.79 21.81
CA ILE A 150 -9.25 -22.60 20.70
C ILE A 150 -10.00 -22.03 19.48
N TRP A 151 -9.40 -21.03 18.84
CA TRP A 151 -9.95 -20.39 17.64
C TRP A 151 -9.09 -20.70 16.43
N TRP A 152 -9.72 -21.00 15.30
CA TRP A 152 -9.04 -21.35 14.05
C TRP A 152 -9.74 -20.70 12.86
N CYS A 153 -9.00 -19.98 12.03
CA CYS A 153 -9.53 -19.50 10.75
C CYS A 153 -9.26 -20.51 9.65
N VAL A 154 -10.32 -21.00 9.00
CA VAL A 154 -10.24 -22.00 7.91
C VAL A 154 -9.57 -21.39 6.68
N SER A 155 -9.98 -20.17 6.30
CA SER A 155 -9.44 -19.47 5.13
C SER A 155 -7.96 -19.08 5.27
N CYS A 156 -7.50 -18.81 6.50
CA CYS A 156 -6.11 -18.43 6.76
C CYS A 156 -5.22 -19.58 7.29
N GLN A 157 -5.83 -20.73 7.65
CA GLN A 157 -5.17 -21.87 8.30
C GLN A 157 -4.29 -21.49 9.50
N LYS A 158 -4.75 -20.51 10.30
CA LYS A 158 -4.00 -19.95 11.43
C LYS A 158 -4.92 -19.61 12.60
N GLN A 159 -4.37 -19.70 13.80
CA GLN A 159 -5.04 -19.31 15.05
C GLN A 159 -4.96 -17.81 15.34
N ASP A 160 -3.90 -17.13 14.88
CA ASP A 160 -3.69 -15.70 15.09
C ASP A 160 -3.78 -14.91 13.77
N CYS A 161 -4.99 -14.67 13.30
CA CYS A 161 -5.24 -13.83 12.12
C CYS A 161 -6.18 -12.66 12.45
N SER A 162 -6.24 -11.68 11.55
CA SER A 162 -7.14 -10.52 11.68
C SER A 162 -8.61 -10.94 11.89
N HIS A 163 -9.06 -12.01 11.21
CA HIS A 163 -10.41 -12.56 11.33
C HIS A 163 -10.71 -13.11 12.73
N VAL A 164 -9.78 -13.88 13.31
CA VAL A 164 -9.92 -14.41 14.68
C VAL A 164 -9.90 -13.28 15.69
N LYS A 165 -8.98 -12.32 15.57
CA LYS A 165 -8.91 -11.14 16.45
C LYS A 165 -10.20 -10.34 16.41
N TYR A 166 -10.77 -10.16 15.22
CA TYR A 166 -12.02 -9.44 15.03
C TYR A 166 -13.20 -10.13 15.72
N ILE A 167 -13.39 -11.43 15.53
CA ILE A 167 -14.50 -12.14 16.18
C ILE A 167 -14.30 -12.16 17.69
N ARG A 168 -13.09 -12.49 18.18
CA ARG A 168 -12.80 -12.49 19.62
C ARG A 168 -13.21 -11.16 20.26
N LYS A 169 -12.81 -10.03 19.66
CA LYS A 169 -13.14 -8.68 20.16
C LYS A 169 -14.64 -8.37 20.17
N ASN A 170 -15.40 -8.91 19.21
CA ASN A 170 -16.85 -8.66 19.11
C ASN A 170 -17.71 -9.68 19.89
N THR A 171 -17.18 -10.87 20.20
CA THR A 171 -17.87 -11.89 21.02
C THR A 171 -17.60 -11.77 22.52
N ILE A 172 -16.53 -11.07 22.93
CA ILE A 172 -16.16 -10.86 24.34
C ILE A 172 -16.80 -9.57 24.91
N LYS A 173 -17.78 -8.99 24.22
CA LYS A 173 -18.61 -7.94 24.84
C LYS A 173 -19.56 -8.60 25.83
N VAL A 174 -19.19 -8.43 27.11
CA VAL A 174 -19.97 -8.68 28.32
C VAL A 174 -21.35 -8.03 28.22
#